data_AF-A0A5P8VRC6-F1
#
_entry.id   AF-A0A5P8VRC6-F1
#
_cell.length_a   1.000
_cell.length_b   1.000
_cell.length_c   1.000
_cell.angle_alpha   90.00
_cell.angle_beta   90.00
_cell.angle_gamma   90.00
#
_symmetry.space_group_name_H-M   'P 1'
#
loop_
_entity.id
_entity.type
_entity.pdbx_description
1 polymer ?
#
loop_
_entity_poly.entity_id
_entity_poly.type
_entity_poly.pdbx_seq_one_letter_code
_entity_poly.pdbx_strand_id
1 'polypeptide(L)'
;MSDVYYLLTDKPNLHHIFPVNFIKQSGIASSIECDSLMNIAYLSQITNLKISDQNPLDYLKEYDEPALEAVLRSHLIPTIILEWSRANALPENALAIFIEQRINLLLEALRLKLEGIEFNVFDMGDRTNNIYP
;
A
#
# COMPACT_ATOMS: atom_id res chain seq x y z
N MET A 1 -31.17 -0.20 3.59
CA MET A 1 -31.54 0.82 2.56
C MET A 1 -30.28 1.44 1.94
N SER A 2 -29.24 1.77 2.72
CA SER A 2 -27.92 2.23 2.25
C SER A 2 -27.15 1.19 1.43
N ASP A 3 -27.14 -0.07 1.87
CA ASP A 3 -26.25 -1.10 1.29
C ASP A 3 -26.65 -1.48 -0.15
N VAL A 4 -27.94 -1.45 -0.45
CA VAL A 4 -28.48 -1.64 -1.81
C VAL A 4 -28.05 -0.51 -2.74
N TYR A 5 -27.98 0.72 -2.24
CA TYR A 5 -27.51 1.88 -3.01
C TYR A 5 -26.01 1.77 -3.32
N TYR A 6 -25.19 1.34 -2.35
CA TYR A 6 -23.75 1.16 -2.58
C TYR A 6 -23.43 0.03 -3.56
N LEU A 7 -24.22 -1.05 -3.55
CA LEU A 7 -24.10 -2.13 -4.54
C LEU A 7 -24.41 -1.65 -5.97
N LEU A 8 -25.40 -0.76 -6.12
CA LEU A 8 -25.82 -0.22 -7.41
C LEU A 8 -24.86 0.84 -7.97
N THR A 9 -24.02 1.46 -7.12
CA THR A 9 -23.10 2.53 -7.52
C THR A 9 -21.65 2.24 -7.19
N ASP A 10 -21.26 0.97 -7.05
CA ASP A 10 -19.97 0.51 -6.54
C ASP A 10 -18.78 1.05 -7.38
N LYS A 11 -18.40 2.29 -7.11
CA LYS A 11 -17.33 3.03 -7.77
C LYS A 11 -16.05 2.82 -6.98
N PRO A 12 -14.89 2.70 -7.65
CA PRO A 12 -13.62 2.55 -6.97
C PRO A 12 -13.35 3.77 -6.08
N ASN A 13 -12.89 3.51 -4.85
CA ASN A 13 -12.51 4.51 -3.86
C ASN A 13 -11.03 4.33 -3.50
N LEU A 14 -10.37 5.43 -3.15
CA LEU A 14 -8.99 5.42 -2.71
C LEU A 14 -8.94 5.01 -1.24
N HIS A 15 -8.13 4.02 -0.93
CA HIS A 15 -7.92 3.52 0.42
C HIS A 15 -6.43 3.54 0.77
N HIS A 16 -6.10 4.02 1.96
CA HIS A 16 -4.75 3.89 2.51
C HIS A 16 -4.60 2.48 3.09
N ILE A 17 -3.75 1.65 2.47
CA ILE A 17 -3.49 0.26 2.88
C ILE A 17 -3.11 0.22 4.37
N PHE A 18 -2.26 1.14 4.81
CA PHE A 18 -2.08 1.49 6.21
C PHE A 18 -2.91 2.75 6.52
N PRO A 19 -4.07 2.63 7.20
CA PRO A 19 -4.93 3.78 7.42
C PRO A 19 -4.28 4.87 8.28
N VAL A 20 -4.62 6.13 7.98
CA VAL A 20 -4.08 7.32 8.67
C VAL A 20 -4.30 7.23 10.19
N ASN A 21 -5.49 6.82 10.62
CA ASN A 21 -5.81 6.70 12.05
C ASN A 21 -4.99 5.60 12.72
N PHE A 22 -4.78 4.47 12.04
CA PHE A 22 -3.93 3.39 12.53
C PHE A 22 -2.47 3.84 12.69
N ILE A 23 -1.91 4.54 11.70
CA ILE A 23 -0.53 5.06 11.76
C ILE A 23 -0.38 6.06 12.94
N LYS A 24 -1.35 6.97 13.12
CA LYS A 24 -1.33 7.94 14.23
C LYS A 24 -1.35 7.28 15.61
N GLN A 25 -2.06 6.17 15.76
CA GLN A 25 -2.18 5.46 17.03
C GLN A 25 -0.97 4.56 17.32
N SER A 26 -0.41 3.94 16.28
CA SER A 26 0.69 2.98 16.39
C SER A 26 2.07 3.64 16.40
N GLY A 27 2.21 4.84 15.83
CA GLY A 27 3.49 5.58 15.79
C GLY A 27 4.51 5.01 14.80
N ILE A 28 4.10 4.10 13.91
CA ILE A 28 5.00 3.37 12.99
C ILE A 28 5.59 4.23 11.85
N ALA A 29 5.11 5.45 11.67
CA ALA A 29 5.55 6.31 10.57
C ALA A 29 5.20 7.80 10.77
N SER A 30 5.85 8.64 9.97
CA SER A 30 5.51 10.06 9.84
C SER A 30 4.26 10.26 8.99
N SER A 31 3.63 11.45 9.10
CA SER A 31 2.46 11.79 8.27
C SER A 31 2.78 11.88 6.77
N ILE A 32 4.02 12.17 6.39
CA ILE A 32 4.45 12.29 4.98
C ILE A 32 4.46 10.91 4.31
N GLU A 33 4.94 9.88 5.01
CA GLU A 33 4.96 8.51 4.51
C GLU A 33 3.53 7.94 4.41
N CYS A 34 2.64 8.36 5.31
CA CYS A 34 1.24 7.97 5.32
C CYS A 34 0.50 8.34 4.03
N ASP A 35 0.61 9.58 3.56
CA ASP A 35 -0.10 10.10 2.38
C ASP A 35 0.62 9.79 1.06
N SER A 36 1.63 8.91 1.08
CA SER A 36 2.33 8.45 -0.12
C SER A 36 1.38 7.71 -1.07
N LEU A 37 1.53 7.94 -2.38
CA LEU A 37 0.87 7.12 -3.41
C LEU A 37 1.16 5.62 -3.19
N MET A 38 2.33 5.29 -2.65
CA MET A 38 2.74 3.91 -2.37
C MET A 38 1.95 3.29 -1.21
N ASN A 39 1.23 4.07 -0.42
CA ASN A 39 0.30 3.57 0.60
C ASN A 39 -1.16 3.50 0.09
N ILE A 40 -1.46 3.91 -1.15
CA ILE A 40 -2.85 4.02 -1.63
C ILE A 40 -3.20 2.89 -2.62
N ALA A 41 -4.39 2.30 -2.49
CA ALA A 41 -4.96 1.33 -3.40
C ALA A 41 -6.41 1.70 -3.77
N TYR A 42 -6.86 1.23 -4.94
CA TYR A 42 -8.26 1.30 -5.33
C TYR A 42 -9.00 0.09 -4.79
N LEU A 43 -10.11 0.34 -4.09
CA LEU A 43 -11.02 -0.69 -3.61
C LEU A 43 -12.44 -0.38 -4.06
N SER A 44 -13.30 -1.40 -4.09
CA SER A 44 -14.74 -1.18 -4.21
C SER A 44 -15.23 -0.31 -3.05
N GLN A 45 -16.32 0.42 -3.25
CA GLN A 45 -16.89 1.26 -2.21
C GLN A 45 -17.34 0.42 -1.01
N ILE A 46 -17.90 -0.77 -1.28
CA ILE A 46 -18.35 -1.69 -0.23
C ILE A 46 -17.16 -2.20 0.59
N THR A 47 -16.09 -2.66 -0.06
CA THR A 47 -14.90 -3.14 0.66
C THR A 47 -14.28 -2.01 1.47
N ASN A 48 -14.16 -0.81 0.90
CA ASN A 48 -13.62 0.35 1.60
C ASN A 48 -14.44 0.72 2.85
N LEU A 49 -15.77 0.67 2.79
CA LEU A 49 -16.62 0.90 3.95
C LEU A 49 -16.46 -0.19 5.01
N LYS A 50 -16.32 -1.45 4.59
CA LYS A 50 -16.18 -2.60 5.50
C LYS A 50 -14.86 -2.56 6.28
N ILE A 51 -13.75 -2.27 5.62
CA ILE A 51 -12.42 -2.26 6.26
C ILE A 51 -12.11 -0.93 6.97
N SER A 52 -12.70 0.18 6.54
CA SER A 52 -12.65 1.49 7.21
C SER A 52 -11.25 1.95 7.62
N ASP A 53 -10.96 2.12 8.91
CA ASP A 53 -9.65 2.50 9.45
C ASP A 53 -8.97 1.38 10.24
N GLN A 54 -9.40 0.13 10.02
CA GLN A 54 -8.86 -1.04 10.71
C GLN A 54 -7.36 -1.24 10.41
N ASN A 55 -6.67 -1.83 11.37
CA ASN A 55 -5.30 -2.28 11.19
C ASN A 55 -5.20 -3.22 9.97
N PRO A 56 -4.26 -3.01 9.03
CA PRO A 56 -4.07 -3.89 7.88
C PRO A 56 -3.92 -5.35 8.22
N LEU A 57 -3.27 -5.68 9.33
CA LEU A 57 -3.12 -7.08 9.72
C LEU A 57 -4.46 -7.74 10.06
N ASP A 58 -5.42 -6.97 10.56
CA ASP A 58 -6.70 -7.48 11.01
C ASP A 58 -7.68 -7.61 9.86
N TYR A 59 -7.84 -6.56 9.02
CA TYR A 59 -8.76 -6.66 7.90
C TYR A 59 -8.26 -7.65 6.84
N LEU A 60 -6.94 -7.83 6.65
CA LEU A 60 -6.41 -8.78 5.66
C LEU A 60 -6.72 -10.24 6.01
N LYS A 61 -6.80 -10.58 7.30
CA LYS A 61 -7.17 -11.95 7.75
C LYS A 61 -8.56 -12.34 7.25
N GLU A 62 -9.48 -11.38 7.13
CA GLU A 62 -10.83 -11.63 6.61
C GLU A 62 -10.85 -12.04 5.13
N TYR A 63 -9.76 -11.79 4.39
CA TYR A 63 -9.65 -12.04 2.96
C TYR A 63 -8.49 -12.99 2.61
N ASP A 64 -7.83 -13.63 3.59
CA ASP A 64 -6.66 -14.49 3.39
C ASP A 64 -7.01 -15.84 2.73
N GLU A 65 -7.49 -15.73 1.50
CA GLU A 65 -7.79 -16.83 0.59
C GLU A 65 -6.73 -16.89 -0.51
N PRO A 66 -6.51 -18.06 -1.16
CA PRO A 66 -5.47 -18.22 -2.18
C PRO A 66 -5.49 -17.19 -3.32
N ALA A 67 -6.67 -16.63 -3.63
CA ALA A 67 -6.82 -15.62 -4.68
C ALA A 67 -6.28 -14.24 -4.30
N LEU A 68 -6.20 -13.91 -3.00
CA LEU A 68 -5.79 -12.59 -2.53
C LEU A 68 -4.37 -12.25 -2.97
N GLU A 69 -3.45 -13.22 -2.90
CA GLU A 69 -2.07 -12.99 -3.31
C GLU A 69 -1.96 -12.57 -4.79
N ALA A 70 -2.76 -13.20 -5.67
CA ALA A 70 -2.81 -12.83 -7.07
C ALA A 70 -3.38 -11.41 -7.27
N VAL A 71 -4.40 -11.03 -6.50
CA VAL A 71 -4.97 -9.67 -6.50
C VAL A 71 -3.95 -8.63 -6.04
N LEU A 72 -3.19 -8.89 -4.98
CA LEU A 72 -2.15 -7.98 -4.51
C LEU A 72 -1.07 -7.79 -5.59
N ARG A 73 -0.60 -8.89 -6.18
CA ARG A 73 0.40 -8.86 -7.26
C ARG A 73 -0.09 -8.06 -8.47
N SER A 74 -1.35 -8.19 -8.87
CA SER A 74 -1.91 -7.43 -10.01
C SER A 74 -1.98 -5.92 -9.77
N HIS A 75 -2.02 -5.50 -8.50
CA HIS A 75 -2.01 -4.09 -8.08
C HIS A 75 -0.63 -3.59 -7.67
N LEU A 76 0.42 -4.39 -7.94
CA LEU A 76 1.80 -4.13 -7.50
C LEU A 76 1.88 -3.88 -5.99
N ILE A 77 1.06 -4.57 -5.20
CA ILE A 77 1.10 -4.52 -3.73
C ILE A 77 2.06 -5.61 -3.23
N PRO A 78 3.07 -5.28 -2.42
CA PRO A 78 3.97 -6.26 -1.83
C PRO A 78 3.24 -7.31 -0.99
N THR A 79 3.54 -8.58 -1.23
CA THR A 79 2.92 -9.71 -0.51
C THR A 79 3.43 -9.89 0.92
N ILE A 80 4.50 -9.18 1.31
CA ILE A 80 5.04 -9.17 2.68
C ILE A 80 3.97 -8.84 3.74
N ILE A 81 2.97 -8.04 3.37
CA ILE A 81 1.87 -7.67 4.26
C ILE A 81 1.00 -8.88 4.65
N LEU A 82 0.92 -9.91 3.80
CA LEU A 82 0.25 -11.16 4.13
C LEU A 82 1.07 -11.98 5.13
N GLU A 83 2.40 -11.98 5.01
CA GLU A 83 3.28 -12.65 5.97
C GLU A 83 3.13 -12.01 7.36
N TRP A 84 3.12 -10.68 7.44
CA TRP A 84 2.85 -9.95 8.69
C TRP A 84 1.46 -10.23 9.24
N SER A 85 0.44 -10.28 8.39
CA SER A 85 -0.95 -10.55 8.80
C SER A 85 -1.10 -11.96 9.38
N ARG A 86 -0.53 -12.96 8.70
CA ARG A 86 -0.51 -14.37 9.13
C ARG A 86 0.31 -14.59 10.40
N ALA A 87 1.43 -13.88 10.55
CA ALA A 87 2.26 -13.92 11.75
C ALA A 87 1.67 -13.10 12.91
N ASN A 88 0.63 -12.30 12.65
CA ASN A 88 0.07 -11.33 13.58
C ASN A 88 1.13 -10.41 14.21
N ALA A 89 2.12 -10.01 13.41
CA ALA A 89 3.28 -9.25 13.87
C ALA A 89 3.64 -8.20 12.82
N LEU A 90 3.57 -6.92 13.21
CA LEU A 90 3.94 -5.79 12.36
C LEU A 90 5.32 -5.26 12.77
N PRO A 91 6.32 -5.19 11.88
CA PRO A 91 7.58 -4.52 12.15
C PRO A 91 7.41 -3.05 12.53
N GLU A 92 8.31 -2.50 13.36
CA GLU A 92 8.28 -1.08 13.76
C GLU A 92 8.35 -0.13 12.56
N ASN A 93 9.12 -0.49 11.54
CA ASN A 93 9.30 0.25 10.29
C ASN A 93 8.48 -0.35 9.13
N ALA A 94 7.35 -1.02 9.42
CA ALA A 94 6.57 -1.74 8.41
C ALA A 94 6.11 -0.88 7.24
N LEU A 95 5.66 0.36 7.49
CA LEU A 95 5.23 1.25 6.40
C LEU A 95 6.40 1.58 5.46
N ALA A 96 7.57 1.90 6.01
CA ALA A 96 8.76 2.19 5.21
C ALA A 96 9.17 0.96 4.39
N ILE A 97 9.25 -0.23 5.00
CA ILE A 97 9.55 -1.48 4.28
C ILE A 97 8.54 -1.73 3.16
N PHE A 98 7.25 -1.53 3.44
CA PHE A 98 6.18 -1.74 2.47
C PHE A 98 6.28 -0.77 1.29
N ILE A 99 6.49 0.53 1.56
CA ILE A 99 6.66 1.56 0.53
C ILE A 99 7.85 1.23 -0.36
N GLU A 100 9.01 0.90 0.22
CA GLU A 100 10.22 0.56 -0.53
C GLU A 100 10.02 -0.66 -1.44
N GLN A 101 9.40 -1.73 -0.92
CA GLN A 101 9.09 -2.89 -1.74
C GLN A 101 8.11 -2.55 -2.88
N ARG A 102 7.13 -1.69 -2.61
CA ARG A 102 6.15 -1.27 -3.62
C ARG A 102 6.79 -0.41 -4.71
N ILE A 103 7.73 0.48 -4.36
CA ILE A 103 8.52 1.25 -5.31
C ILE A 103 9.27 0.32 -6.25
N ASN A 104 9.93 -0.72 -5.72
CA ASN A 104 10.65 -1.69 -6.54
C ASN A 104 9.73 -2.42 -7.53
N LEU A 105 8.55 -2.88 -7.09
CA LEU A 105 7.56 -3.49 -7.98
C LEU A 105 7.09 -2.53 -9.08
N LEU A 106 6.89 -1.26 -8.73
CA LEU A 106 6.49 -0.24 -9.69
C LEU A 106 7.60 0.06 -10.71
N LEU A 107 8.86 0.18 -10.26
CA LEU A 107 10.01 0.41 -11.12
C LEU A 107 10.22 -0.77 -12.08
N GLU A 108 10.09 -2.01 -11.61
CA GLU A 108 10.12 -3.20 -12.46
C GLU A 108 9.02 -3.17 -13.51
N ALA A 109 7.78 -2.90 -13.10
CA ALA A 109 6.64 -2.81 -14.01
C ALA A 109 6.82 -1.69 -15.06
N LEU A 110 7.38 -0.54 -14.67
CA LEU A 110 7.67 0.57 -15.57
C LEU A 110 8.79 0.24 -16.55
N ARG A 111 9.89 -0.38 -16.09
CA ARG A 111 10.99 -0.83 -16.96
C ARG A 111 10.52 -1.80 -18.03
N LEU A 112 9.66 -2.75 -17.65
CA LEU A 112 9.05 -3.69 -18.60
C LEU A 112 8.13 -2.99 -19.60
N LYS A 113 7.32 -2.02 -19.15
CA LYS A 113 6.42 -1.27 -20.03
C LYS A 113 7.14 -0.31 -20.98
N LEU A 114 8.32 0.17 -20.57
CA LEU A 114 9.14 1.13 -21.29
C LEU A 114 10.38 0.46 -21.90
N GLU A 115 10.31 -0.85 -22.18
CA GLU A 115 11.42 -1.59 -22.78
C GLU A 115 11.89 -0.92 -24.07
N GLY A 116 13.21 -0.70 -24.17
CA GLY A 116 13.84 0.01 -25.30
C GLY A 116 13.87 1.54 -25.18
N ILE A 117 13.31 2.11 -24.12
CA ILE A 117 13.41 3.55 -23.78
C ILE A 117 14.43 3.70 -22.65
N GLU A 118 15.31 4.71 -22.75
CA GLU A 118 16.24 5.04 -21.67
C GLU A 118 15.45 5.37 -20.39
N PHE A 119 15.73 4.65 -19.30
CA PHE A 119 15.00 4.76 -18.04
C PHE A 119 15.96 5.10 -16.90
N ASN A 120 15.86 6.32 -16.39
CA ASN A 120 16.68 6.82 -15.30
C ASN A 120 15.81 7.00 -14.04
N VAL A 121 16.31 6.54 -12.89
CA VAL A 121 15.66 6.69 -11.59
C VAL A 121 16.45 7.68 -10.76
N PHE A 122 15.77 8.69 -10.23
CA PHE A 122 16.38 9.70 -9.36
C PHE A 122 15.72 9.63 -7.99
N ASP A 123 16.52 9.37 -6.96
CA ASP A 123 16.10 9.49 -5.57
C ASP A 123 16.47 10.89 -5.04
N MET A 124 15.48 11.62 -4.51
CA MET A 124 15.68 12.94 -3.93
C MET A 124 15.79 12.92 -2.39
N GLY A 125 15.82 11.72 -1.78
CA GLY A 125 15.87 11.50 -0.33
C GLY A 125 17.20 11.89 0.34
N ASP A 126 18.33 11.87 -0.38
CA ASP A 126 19.64 12.22 0.18
C ASP A 126 20.03 13.68 -0.12
N ARG A 127 19.46 14.63 0.65
CA ARG A 127 19.98 16.00 0.74
C ARG A 127 21.03 16.19 1.85
N THR A 128 21.69 15.12 2.26
CA THR A 128 22.81 15.17 3.21
C THR A 128 24.05 14.49 2.65
N ASN A 129 24.54 14.92 1.47
CA ASN A 129 25.92 14.69 1.03
C ASN A 129 26.33 15.53 -0.19
N ASN A 130 25.78 16.74 -0.34
CA ASN A 130 26.29 17.71 -1.31
C ASN A 130 26.92 18.91 -0.57
N ILE A 131 27.96 18.61 0.20
CA ILE A 131 29.01 19.57 0.52
C ILE A 131 30.28 19.00 -0.11
N TYR A 132 30.58 19.45 -1.33
CA TYR A 132 31.95 19.40 -1.83
C TYR A 132 32.59 20.78 -1.58
N PRO A 133 33.89 20.80 -1.22
CA PRO A 133 34.62 21.96 -0.68
C PRO A 133 34.82 23.11 -1.67
#